data_AF-A0A6A6ZAE2-F1
#
_entry.id   AF-A0A6A6ZAE2-F1
#
_cell.length_a   1.000
_cell.length_b   1.000
_cell.length_c   1.000
_cell.angle_alpha   90.00
_cell.angle_beta   90.00
_cell.angle_gamma   90.00
#
_symmetry.space_group_name_H-M   'P 1'
#
loop_
_entity.id
_entity.type
_entity.pdbx_description
1 polymer ?
#
loop_
_entity_poly.entity_id
_entity_poly.type
_entity_poly.pdbx_seq_one_letter_code
_entity_poly.pdbx_strand_id
1 'polypeptide(L)'
;MDPATRALTEALPDGIPDTLAARAAHFNVPLSTLGHRKLERGSIQAKAQKQRYLTPYEANAVVEFVLQQKAFGTPVRMKHIAAIAFSATRNRPPAERPLKPPGPNWAKAFEKHRPEIVAKKNRPQDWSRLNIYDK
;
A
#
# COMPACT_ATOMS: atom_id res chain seq x y z
N MET A 1 -16.44 1.89 -4.23
CA MET A 1 -17.19 2.59 -3.16
C MET A 1 -17.34 1.60 -2.00
N ASP A 2 -17.11 2.00 -0.75
CA ASP A 2 -17.28 1.05 0.37
C ASP A 2 -18.77 0.85 0.73
N PRO A 3 -19.14 -0.31 1.31
CA PRO A 3 -20.55 -0.68 1.54
C PRO A 3 -21.36 0.34 2.34
N ALA A 4 -20.74 1.02 3.31
CA ALA A 4 -21.43 1.99 4.15
C ALA A 4 -21.67 3.33 3.43
N THR A 5 -20.73 3.76 2.58
CA THR A 5 -20.92 4.93 1.71
C THR A 5 -21.98 4.66 0.64
N ARG A 6 -22.01 3.43 0.10
CA ARG A 6 -23.09 2.97 -0.79
C ARG A 6 -24.44 3.02 -0.08
N ALA A 7 -24.53 2.51 1.14
CA ALA A 7 -25.76 2.52 1.94
C ALA A 7 -26.29 3.94 2.27
N LEU A 8 -25.44 4.97 2.31
CA LEU A 8 -25.85 6.37 2.47
C LEU A 8 -26.31 7.04 1.17
N THR A 9 -25.82 6.58 0.03
CA THR A 9 -25.98 7.26 -1.27
C THR A 9 -27.04 6.60 -2.15
N GLU A 10 -27.26 5.29 -2.01
CA GLU A 10 -28.30 4.60 -2.76
C GLU A 10 -29.70 4.95 -2.24
N ALA A 11 -30.64 5.03 -3.18
CA ALA A 11 -32.06 5.25 -2.88
C ALA A 11 -32.64 4.03 -2.14
N LEU A 12 -33.53 4.30 -1.19
CA LEU A 12 -34.29 3.27 -0.50
C LEU A 12 -35.57 2.95 -1.29
N PRO A 13 -36.05 1.70 -1.25
CA PRO A 13 -37.37 1.34 -1.74
C PRO A 13 -38.50 2.12 -1.06
N ASP A 14 -39.57 2.38 -1.80
CA ASP A 14 -40.77 3.00 -1.26
C ASP A 14 -41.34 2.18 -0.09
N GLY A 15 -41.59 2.86 1.04
CA GLY A 15 -42.07 2.25 2.28
C GLY A 15 -40.99 2.02 3.35
N ILE A 16 -39.70 2.20 3.05
CA ILE A 16 -38.64 2.18 4.06
C ILE A 16 -38.34 3.62 4.52
N PRO A 17 -38.41 3.93 5.83
CA PRO A 17 -38.11 5.27 6.32
C PRO A 17 -36.63 5.61 6.10
N ASP A 18 -36.32 6.83 5.65
CA ASP A 18 -34.94 7.28 5.42
C ASP A 18 -34.22 7.63 6.73
N THR A 19 -33.96 6.59 7.53
CA THR A 19 -33.23 6.66 8.79
C THR A 19 -31.98 5.78 8.73
N LEU A 20 -30.97 6.12 9.52
CA LEU A 20 -29.73 5.33 9.59
C LEU A 20 -29.99 3.87 10.01
N ALA A 21 -30.97 3.63 10.89
CA ALA A 21 -31.35 2.29 11.34
C ALA A 21 -31.97 1.45 10.23
N ALA A 22 -32.88 2.04 9.45
CA ALA A 22 -33.52 1.36 8.33
C ALA A 22 -32.52 1.10 7.19
N ARG A 23 -31.63 2.06 6.89
CA ARG A 23 -30.50 1.85 5.96
C ARG A 23 -29.56 0.74 6.44
N ALA A 24 -29.22 0.72 7.72
CA ALA A 24 -28.37 -0.32 8.31
C ALA A 24 -28.97 -1.71 8.12
N ALA A 25 -30.26 -1.86 8.38
CA ALA A 25 -30.99 -3.10 8.16
C ALA A 25 -31.06 -3.49 6.68
N HIS A 26 -31.42 -2.55 5.80
CA HIS A 26 -31.58 -2.80 4.36
C HIS A 26 -30.28 -3.20 3.67
N PHE A 27 -29.19 -2.47 3.94
CA PHE A 27 -27.89 -2.72 3.31
C PHE A 27 -27.01 -3.71 4.08
N ASN A 28 -27.52 -4.28 5.19
CA ASN A 28 -26.79 -5.17 6.08
C ASN A 28 -25.43 -4.60 6.53
N VAL A 29 -25.43 -3.33 6.94
CA VAL A 29 -24.25 -2.61 7.44
C VAL A 29 -24.49 -2.23 8.90
N PRO A 30 -23.54 -2.46 9.82
CA PRO A 30 -23.72 -2.06 11.22
C PRO A 30 -24.03 -0.57 11.35
N LEU A 31 -25.03 -0.24 12.18
CA LEU A 31 -25.48 1.13 12.42
C LEU A 31 -24.34 2.09 12.82
N SER A 32 -23.41 1.61 13.64
CA SER A 32 -22.22 2.37 14.06
C SER A 32 -21.29 2.70 12.88
N THR A 33 -21.14 1.80 11.92
CA THR A 33 -20.33 2.02 10.72
C THR A 33 -20.99 3.08 9.83
N LEU A 34 -22.30 3.03 9.68
CA LEU A 34 -23.10 4.05 8.97
C LEU A 34 -23.02 5.43 9.63
N GLY A 35 -23.14 5.49 10.96
CA GLY A 35 -22.96 6.72 11.74
C GLY A 35 -21.56 7.31 11.57
N HIS A 36 -20.52 6.48 11.61
CA HIS A 36 -19.16 6.91 11.33
C HIS A 36 -19.01 7.49 9.91
N ARG A 37 -19.65 6.88 8.90
CA ARG A 37 -19.63 7.40 7.52
C ARG A 37 -20.37 8.71 7.35
N LYS A 38 -21.51 8.88 8.01
CA LYS A 38 -22.26 10.15 8.01
C LYS A 38 -21.44 11.28 8.65
N LEU A 39 -20.59 10.95 9.63
CA LEU A 39 -19.60 11.85 10.23
C LEU A 39 -18.28 11.92 9.45
N GLU A 40 -18.27 11.50 8.18
CA GLU A 40 -17.13 11.52 7.25
C GLU A 40 -15.87 10.75 7.72
N ARG A 41 -16.01 9.86 8.72
CA ARG A 41 -14.89 9.02 9.13
C ARG A 41 -14.60 7.99 8.05
N GLY A 42 -13.35 7.97 7.61
CA GLY A 42 -12.82 7.00 6.66
C GLY A 42 -12.97 5.55 7.15
N SER A 43 -13.11 4.59 6.23
CA SER A 43 -12.99 3.17 6.60
C SER A 43 -11.58 2.91 7.09
N ILE A 44 -11.43 1.87 7.90
CA ILE A 44 -10.12 1.37 8.30
C ILE A 44 -9.25 1.11 7.06
N GLN A 45 -9.82 0.56 5.98
CA GLN A 45 -9.11 0.34 4.72
C GLN A 45 -8.66 1.65 4.05
N ALA A 46 -9.54 2.64 3.92
CA ALA A 46 -9.19 3.93 3.33
C ALA A 46 -8.14 4.67 4.17
N LYS A 47 -8.27 4.60 5.50
CA LYS A 47 -7.28 5.13 6.44
C LYS A 47 -5.93 4.42 6.26
N ALA A 48 -5.92 3.09 6.18
CA ALA A 48 -4.71 2.31 5.97
C ALA A 48 -4.04 2.63 4.62
N GLN A 49 -4.81 2.87 3.56
CA GLN A 49 -4.27 3.31 2.26
C GLN A 49 -3.61 4.69 2.35
N LYS A 50 -4.27 5.67 3.02
CA LYS A 50 -3.69 7.00 3.26
C LYS A 50 -2.44 6.98 4.13
N GLN A 51 -2.33 6.00 5.02
CA GLN A 51 -1.17 5.80 5.90
C GLN A 51 -0.02 5.02 5.24
N ARG A 52 -0.15 4.62 3.96
CA ARG A 52 0.96 3.97 3.26
C ARG A 52 2.09 4.96 3.04
N TYR A 53 3.31 4.47 3.26
CA TYR A 53 4.52 5.27 3.03
C TYR A 53 4.70 5.64 1.56
N LEU A 54 4.43 4.68 0.66
CA LEU A 54 4.48 4.86 -0.79
C LEU A 54 3.07 5.02 -1.37
N THR A 55 2.96 5.88 -2.38
CA THR A 55 1.77 5.89 -3.25
C THR A 55 1.72 4.58 -4.05
N PRO A 56 0.55 4.17 -4.58
CA PRO A 56 0.45 2.97 -5.41
C PRO A 56 1.42 2.98 -6.59
N TYR A 57 1.62 4.15 -7.22
CA TYR A 57 2.55 4.35 -8.32
C TYR A 57 4.00 4.12 -7.90
N GLU A 58 4.44 4.75 -6.81
CA GLU A 58 5.80 4.56 -6.29
C GLU A 58 6.05 3.13 -5.85
N ALA A 59 5.06 2.49 -5.21
CA ALA A 59 5.16 1.10 -4.82
C ALA A 59 5.38 0.19 -6.04
N ASN A 60 4.68 0.44 -7.16
CA ASN A 60 4.87 -0.31 -8.40
C ASN A 60 6.27 -0.06 -8.99
N ALA A 61 6.74 1.19 -9.03
CA ALA A 61 8.08 1.51 -9.52
C ALA A 61 9.19 0.80 -8.72
N VAL A 62 9.04 0.71 -7.39
CA VAL A 62 9.96 -0.04 -6.53
C VAL A 62 9.91 -1.55 -6.84
N VAL A 63 8.73 -2.11 -7.07
CA VAL A 63 8.57 -3.53 -7.44
C VAL A 63 9.25 -3.80 -8.78
N GLU A 64 8.96 -3.00 -9.80
CA GLU A 64 9.53 -3.11 -11.15
C GLU A 64 11.06 -3.04 -11.10
N PHE A 65 11.62 -2.06 -10.38
CA PHE A 65 13.06 -1.96 -10.18
C PHE A 65 13.63 -3.24 -9.56
N VAL A 66 13.03 -3.76 -8.49
CA VAL A 66 13.53 -4.99 -7.85
C VAL A 66 13.45 -6.20 -8.78
N LEU A 67 12.39 -6.32 -9.58
CA LEU A 67 12.23 -7.39 -10.58
C LEU A 67 13.27 -7.27 -11.71
N GLN A 68 13.53 -6.06 -12.21
CA GLN A 68 14.57 -5.80 -13.20
C GLN A 68 15.96 -6.17 -12.68
N GLN A 69 16.30 -5.75 -11.46
CA GLN A 69 17.56 -6.12 -10.82
C GLN A 69 17.71 -7.65 -10.69
N LYS A 70 16.62 -8.35 -10.39
CA LYS A 70 16.61 -9.82 -10.37
C LYS A 70 16.86 -10.40 -11.77
N ALA A 71 16.23 -9.86 -12.81
CA ALA A 71 16.43 -10.28 -14.19
C ALA A 71 17.88 -10.07 -14.66
N PHE A 72 18.52 -8.98 -14.22
CA PHE A 72 19.95 -8.71 -14.45
C PHE A 72 20.90 -9.56 -13.58
N GLY A 73 20.39 -10.54 -12.82
CA GLY A 73 21.20 -11.40 -11.96
C GLY A 73 21.74 -10.73 -10.70
N THR A 74 21.28 -9.51 -10.39
CA THR A 74 21.69 -8.70 -9.23
C THR A 74 20.53 -8.46 -8.25
N PRO A 75 19.97 -9.52 -7.66
CA PRO A 75 18.79 -9.39 -6.81
C PRO A 75 19.05 -8.50 -5.59
N VAL A 76 18.13 -7.56 -5.35
CA VAL A 76 18.19 -6.59 -4.26
C VAL A 76 18.04 -7.31 -2.91
N ARG A 77 18.90 -6.96 -1.94
CA ARG A 77 18.78 -7.45 -0.56
C ARG A 77 17.68 -6.69 0.18
N MET A 78 16.92 -7.39 1.03
CA MET A 78 15.81 -6.81 1.81
C MET A 78 16.19 -5.53 2.57
N LYS A 79 17.41 -5.46 3.15
CA LYS A 79 17.91 -4.30 3.90
C LYS A 79 17.95 -3.00 3.08
N HIS A 80 18.03 -3.08 1.76
CA HIS A 80 18.10 -1.93 0.87
C HIS A 80 16.73 -1.45 0.39
N ILE A 81 15.66 -2.24 0.57
CA ILE A 81 14.32 -1.90 0.07
C ILE A 81 13.77 -0.63 0.72
N ALA A 82 14.00 -0.43 2.02
CA ALA A 82 13.62 0.80 2.70
C ALA A 82 14.31 2.05 2.12
N ALA A 83 15.60 1.93 1.78
CA ALA A 83 16.36 3.03 1.17
C ALA A 83 15.92 3.29 -0.28
N ILE A 84 15.63 2.24 -1.06
CA ILE A 84 15.09 2.36 -2.42
C ILE A 84 13.72 3.04 -2.40
N ALA A 85 12.83 2.61 -1.48
CA ALA A 85 11.54 3.24 -1.28
C ALA A 85 11.68 4.73 -0.91
N PHE A 86 12.61 5.07 -0.02
CA PHE A 86 12.89 6.47 0.31
C PHE A 86 13.36 7.28 -0.91
N SER A 87 14.26 6.72 -1.72
CA SER A 87 14.69 7.34 -2.98
C SER A 87 13.53 7.54 -3.96
N ALA A 88 12.59 6.59 -4.06
CA ALA A 88 11.41 6.73 -4.91
C ALA A 88 10.54 7.94 -4.55
N THR A 89 10.46 8.29 -3.26
CA THR A 89 9.71 9.48 -2.79
C THR A 89 10.37 10.82 -3.14
N ARG A 90 11.61 10.82 -3.65
CA ARG A 90 12.30 12.07 -4.02
C ARG A 90 11.62 12.80 -5.17
N ASN A 91 10.88 12.08 -6.01
CA ASN A 91 10.12 12.68 -7.12
C ASN A 91 8.90 13.48 -6.65
N ARG A 92 8.54 13.41 -5.36
CA ARG A 92 7.46 14.23 -4.80
C ARG A 92 7.85 15.71 -4.67
N PRO A 93 6.86 16.61 -4.66
CA PRO A 93 7.06 18.00 -4.21
C PRO A 93 7.69 18.05 -2.82
N PRO A 94 8.52 19.07 -2.51
CA PRO A 94 9.20 19.18 -1.21
C PRO A 94 8.26 19.08 0.01
N ALA A 95 7.03 19.58 -0.11
CA ALA A 95 6.03 19.55 0.96
C ALA A 95 5.50 18.14 1.30
N GLU A 96 5.50 17.22 0.34
CA GLU A 96 4.96 15.86 0.49
C GLU A 96 6.05 14.81 0.68
N ARG A 97 7.32 15.22 0.64
CA ARG A 97 8.46 14.33 0.74
C ARG A 97 8.64 13.92 2.21
N PRO A 98 8.74 12.62 2.50
CA PRO A 98 9.09 12.17 3.84
C PRO A 98 10.50 12.65 4.21
N LEU A 99 10.71 13.07 5.46
CA LEU A 99 12.02 13.49 5.96
C LEU A 99 12.94 12.31 6.30
N LYS A 100 12.35 11.15 6.58
CA LYS A 100 13.06 9.96 7.05
C LYS A 100 12.68 8.74 6.21
N PRO A 101 13.62 7.79 6.01
CA PRO A 101 13.30 6.51 5.41
C PRO A 101 12.28 5.76 6.25
N PRO A 102 11.59 4.78 5.65
CA PRO A 102 10.63 3.97 6.39
C PRO A 102 11.36 3.12 7.44
N GLY A 103 10.64 2.81 8.53
CA GLY A 103 11.21 2.09 9.68
C GLY A 103 11.71 0.66 9.37
N PRO A 104 12.45 0.03 10.29
CA PRO A 104 13.15 -1.24 10.05
C PRO A 104 12.23 -2.41 9.67
N ASN A 105 11.00 -2.44 10.20
CA ASN A 105 10.02 -3.50 9.91
C ASN A 105 9.21 -3.23 8.63
N TRP A 106 9.35 -2.06 8.03
CA TRP A 106 8.53 -1.66 6.88
C TRP A 106 8.82 -2.51 5.65
N ALA A 107 10.08 -2.82 5.35
CA ALA A 107 10.44 -3.63 4.18
C ALA A 107 9.81 -5.03 4.23
N LYS A 108 9.76 -5.64 5.42
CA LYS A 108 9.09 -6.94 5.64
C LYS A 108 7.57 -6.85 5.51
N ALA A 109 6.97 -5.77 6.01
CA ALA A 109 5.54 -5.51 5.80
C ALA A 109 5.22 -5.29 4.31
N PHE A 110 6.10 -4.59 3.59
CA PHE A 110 5.97 -4.34 2.16
C PHE A 110 6.02 -5.64 1.36
N GLU A 111 6.97 -6.53 1.65
CA GLU A 111 7.04 -7.89 1.06
C GLU A 111 5.75 -8.68 1.30
N LYS A 112 5.19 -8.65 2.51
CA LYS A 112 3.91 -9.33 2.83
C LYS A 112 2.75 -8.81 1.97
N HIS A 113 2.76 -7.52 1.62
CA HIS A 113 1.74 -6.90 0.76
C HIS A 113 2.04 -7.02 -0.73
N ARG A 114 3.28 -7.29 -1.12
CA ARG A 114 3.76 -7.40 -2.51
C ARG A 114 4.60 -8.68 -2.65
N PRO A 115 3.96 -9.86 -2.69
CA PRO A 115 4.66 -11.14 -2.74
C PRO A 115 5.46 -11.33 -4.04
N GLU A 116 5.17 -10.52 -5.07
CA GLU A 116 5.95 -10.42 -6.32
C GLU A 116 7.42 -10.08 -6.08
N ILE A 117 7.71 -9.35 -5.00
CA ILE A 117 9.06 -8.98 -4.61
C ILE A 117 9.73 -10.20 -4.00
N VAL A 118 10.32 -11.05 -4.84
CA VAL A 118 11.23 -12.11 -4.39
C VAL A 118 12.58 -11.46 -4.07
N ALA A 119 12.62 -10.68 -2.99
CA ALA A 119 13.84 -10.08 -2.48
C ALA A 119 14.76 -11.17 -1.95
N LYS A 120 16.07 -11.05 -2.22
CA LYS A 120 17.03 -12.03 -1.73
C LYS A 120 17.13 -11.92 -0.21
N LYS A 121 16.70 -12.97 0.49
CA LYS A 121 17.07 -13.21 1.91
C LYS A 121 18.59 -13.23 2.01
N ASN A 122 19.15 -12.87 3.19
CA ASN A 122 20.58 -12.68 3.48
C ASN A 122 21.51 -13.83 3.00
N ARG A 123 21.69 -13.97 1.69
CA ARG A 123 22.66 -14.84 1.04
C ARG A 123 23.69 -13.93 0.38
N PRO A 124 24.99 -14.26 0.47
CA PRO A 124 26.04 -13.53 -0.24
C PRO A 124 25.68 -13.34 -1.72
N GLN A 125 26.06 -12.19 -2.27
CA GLN A 125 25.99 -12.00 -3.72
C GLN A 125 27.04 -12.90 -4.35
N ASP A 126 26.64 -13.66 -5.35
CA ASP A 126 27.56 -14.50 -6.11
C ASP A 126 28.31 -13.59 -7.09
N TRP A 127 29.49 -13.13 -6.66
CA TRP A 127 30.31 -12.17 -7.38
C TRP A 127 30.82 -12.71 -8.73
N SER A 128 30.85 -14.04 -8.90
CA SER A 128 31.24 -14.69 -10.16
C SER A 128 30.35 -14.32 -11.35
N ARG A 129 29.13 -13.81 -11.10
CA ARG A 129 28.16 -13.44 -12.13
C ARG A 129 28.33 -12.04 -12.71
N LEU A 130 29.08 -11.17 -12.02
CA LEU A 130 29.22 -9.77 -12.42
C LEU A 130 30.39 -9.53 -13.39
N ASN A 131 31.10 -10.60 -13.78
CA ASN A 131 32.21 -10.60 -14.74
C ASN A 131 33.16 -9.40 -14.56
N ILE A 132 33.49 -9.07 -13.31
CA ILE A 132 34.28 -7.90 -12.93
C ILE A 132 35.79 -8.14 -13.08
N TYR A 133 36.16 -9.37 -13.46
CA TYR A 133 37.51 -9.71 -13.87
C TYR A 133 37.52 -9.70 -15.40
N ASP A 134 38.04 -8.62 -15.97
CA ASP A 134 38.55 -8.64 -17.34
C ASP A 134 39.61 -9.76 -17.43
N LYS A 135 39.54 -10.53 -18.52
CA LYS A 135 40.63 -11.40 -18.97
C LYS A 135 41.60 -10.60 -19.83
#